data_AF-G3B9V8-F1
#
_entry.id   AF-G3B9V8-F1
#
_cell.length_a   1.000
_cell.length_b   1.000
_cell.length_c   1.000
_cell.angle_alpha   90.00
_cell.angle_beta   90.00
_cell.angle_gamma   90.00
#
_symmetry.space_group_name_H-M   'P 1'
#
loop_
_entity.id
_entity.type
_entity.pdbx_description
1 polymer ?
#
loop_
_entity_poly.entity_id
_entity_poly.type
_entity_poly.pdbx_seq_one_letter_code
_entity_poly.pdbx_strand_id
1 'polypeptide(L)'
;MNSKALKALGRKAVVQFATEVKNGLRQPLSKEEVTRSIDNKHDNKDPEEAKPKKSKNAGVVKQAKVVMEVKGSGEVGRSRGYGFIEFRDHKVALMGLRWLNAHEVGIEEILEGLNDEERKLAELTGLNKRKLIVEFAVENSQVVKRRRDKVYQARTHHGKDEGEENGSRKRRSYDDRKADKKQKRNDKAPTPQAKPKSGLSDDVKQIIGAKRRKRKGKN
;
A
#
# COMPACT_ATOMS: atom_id res chain seq x y z
N MET A 1 -3.79 19.46 -15.96
CA MET A 1 -3.89 19.48 -14.48
C MET A 1 -2.71 18.69 -13.91
N ASN A 2 -1.90 19.30 -13.05
CA ASN A 2 -0.74 18.66 -12.41
C ASN A 2 -1.11 18.09 -11.02
N SER A 3 -0.19 17.36 -10.37
CA SER A 3 -0.43 16.80 -9.03
C SER A 3 -0.64 17.86 -7.94
N LYS A 4 -0.06 19.07 -8.11
CA LYS A 4 -0.21 20.19 -7.18
C LYS A 4 -1.63 20.78 -7.25
N ALA A 5 -2.10 21.08 -8.44
CA ALA A 5 -3.46 21.50 -8.76
C ALA A 5 -4.47 20.47 -8.24
N LEU A 6 -4.25 19.17 -8.49
CA LEU A 6 -5.14 18.12 -8.00
C LEU A 6 -5.20 18.08 -6.47
N LYS A 7 -4.06 18.28 -5.79
CA LYS A 7 -4.02 18.39 -4.32
C LYS A 7 -4.76 19.62 -3.81
N ALA A 8 -4.64 20.76 -4.50
CA ALA A 8 -5.33 22.00 -4.16
C ALA A 8 -6.84 21.87 -4.34
N LEU A 9 -7.28 21.32 -5.48
CA LEU A 9 -8.68 21.03 -5.75
C LEU A 9 -9.29 20.11 -4.68
N GLY A 10 -8.57 19.06 -4.26
CA GLY A 10 -9.02 18.18 -3.17
C GLY A 10 -9.21 18.92 -1.83
N ARG A 11 -8.39 19.93 -1.52
CA ARG A 11 -8.57 20.77 -0.33
C ARG A 11 -9.77 21.70 -0.47
N LYS A 12 -9.90 22.36 -1.63
CA LYS A 12 -11.02 23.24 -1.97
C LYS A 12 -12.35 22.51 -1.85
N ALA A 13 -12.43 21.29 -2.36
CA ALA A 13 -13.64 20.47 -2.32
C ALA A 13 -14.23 20.28 -0.93
N VAL A 14 -13.36 20.00 0.06
CA VAL A 14 -13.81 19.76 1.44
C VAL A 14 -14.34 21.05 2.07
N VAL A 15 -13.69 22.17 1.80
CA VAL A 15 -14.13 23.50 2.29
C VAL A 15 -15.46 23.88 1.64
N GLN A 16 -15.57 23.74 0.31
CA GLN A 16 -16.78 24.09 -0.43
C GLN A 16 -17.97 23.20 -0.06
N PHE A 17 -17.75 21.89 0.13
CA PHE A 17 -18.78 21.01 0.67
C PHE A 17 -19.31 21.51 2.03
N ALA A 18 -18.41 21.91 2.94
CA ALA A 18 -18.82 22.41 4.25
C ALA A 18 -19.61 23.73 4.13
N THR A 19 -19.21 24.61 3.22
CA THR A 19 -19.93 25.86 2.91
C THR A 19 -21.32 25.59 2.34
N GLU A 20 -21.45 24.69 1.35
CA GLU A 20 -22.74 24.32 0.75
C GLU A 20 -23.69 23.67 1.75
N VAL A 21 -23.16 22.82 2.64
CA VAL A 21 -23.95 22.23 3.74
C VAL A 21 -24.42 23.30 4.71
N LYS A 22 -23.56 24.26 5.06
CA LYS A 22 -23.94 25.40 5.93
C LYS A 22 -25.02 26.27 5.27
N ASN A 23 -24.97 26.41 3.95
CA ASN A 23 -25.95 27.14 3.15
C ASN A 23 -27.21 26.32 2.83
N GLY A 24 -27.29 25.05 3.25
CA GLY A 24 -28.43 24.17 2.99
C GLY A 24 -28.57 23.68 1.54
N LEU A 25 -27.59 23.94 0.68
CA LEU A 25 -27.59 23.49 -0.72
C LEU A 25 -27.34 21.99 -0.87
N ARG A 26 -26.66 21.39 0.12
CA ARG A 26 -26.30 19.98 0.12
C ARG A 26 -26.58 19.34 1.47
N GLN A 27 -26.95 18.06 1.43
CA GLN A 27 -27.14 17.29 2.65
C GLN A 27 -25.81 17.00 3.37
N PRO A 28 -25.78 17.15 4.71
CA PRO A 28 -24.63 16.76 5.51
C PRO A 28 -24.39 15.24 5.43
N LEU A 29 -23.23 14.80 5.93
CA LEU A 29 -22.98 13.38 6.13
C LEU A 29 -23.92 12.83 7.20
N SER A 30 -24.46 11.65 6.95
CA SER A 30 -25.28 10.90 7.91
C SER A 30 -24.44 10.46 9.11
N LYS A 31 -25.12 10.17 10.23
CA LYS A 31 -24.45 9.66 11.43
C LYS A 31 -23.71 8.34 11.14
N GLU A 32 -24.31 7.46 10.34
CA GLU A 32 -23.69 6.19 9.96
C GLU A 32 -22.39 6.38 9.16
N GLU A 33 -22.37 7.30 8.20
CA GLU A 33 -21.16 7.61 7.43
C GLU A 33 -20.03 8.13 8.33
N VAL A 34 -20.37 8.93 9.34
CA VAL A 34 -19.40 9.42 10.32
C VAL A 34 -18.90 8.27 11.19
N THR A 35 -19.77 7.41 11.71
CA THR A 35 -19.38 6.26 12.54
C THR A 35 -18.48 5.29 11.76
N ARG A 36 -18.89 4.87 10.56
CA ARG A 36 -18.07 3.98 9.70
C ARG A 36 -16.70 4.56 9.38
N SER A 37 -16.57 5.88 9.32
CA SER A 37 -15.28 6.53 9.10
C SER A 37 -14.34 6.43 10.30
N ILE A 38 -14.89 6.42 11.51
CA ILE A 38 -14.15 6.25 12.76
C ILE A 38 -13.70 4.79 12.85
N ASP A 39 -14.61 3.85 12.61
CA ASP A 39 -14.33 2.40 12.64
C ASP A 39 -13.22 2.04 11.64
N ASN A 40 -13.33 2.50 10.39
CA ASN A 40 -12.28 2.27 9.39
C ASN A 40 -10.91 2.83 9.80
N LYS A 41 -10.87 3.92 10.58
CA LYS A 41 -9.60 4.48 11.05
C LYS A 41 -8.96 3.60 12.11
N HIS A 42 -9.76 2.92 12.92
CA HIS A 42 -9.30 1.95 13.91
C HIS A 42 -8.84 0.64 13.26
N ASP A 43 -9.58 0.10 12.28
CA ASP A 43 -9.24 -1.16 11.61
C ASP A 43 -7.98 -1.08 10.75
N ASN A 44 -7.70 0.08 10.15
CA ASN A 44 -6.59 0.26 9.22
C ASN A 44 -5.29 0.72 9.90
N LYS A 45 -5.29 0.95 11.22
CA LYS A 45 -4.10 1.38 11.97
C LYS A 45 -3.77 0.38 13.06
N ASP A 46 -2.47 0.06 13.21
CA ASP A 46 -2.00 -0.60 14.42
C ASP A 46 -2.36 0.25 15.66
N PRO A 47 -2.72 -0.37 16.80
CA PRO A 47 -3.13 0.34 18.02
C PRO A 47 -2.09 1.37 18.51
N GLU A 48 -0.82 1.21 18.13
CA GLU A 48 0.28 2.12 18.47
C GLU A 48 0.37 3.36 17.53
N GLU A 49 -0.04 3.23 16.26
CA GLU A 49 -0.17 4.33 15.28
C GLU A 49 -1.57 4.98 15.25
N ALA A 50 -2.53 4.37 15.95
CA ALA A 50 -3.85 4.93 16.23
C ALA A 50 -3.76 6.15 17.15
N LYS A 51 -2.70 6.29 17.95
CA LYS A 51 -2.44 7.50 18.73
C LYS A 51 -2.23 8.69 17.78
N PRO A 52 -2.93 9.82 17.99
CA PRO A 52 -2.76 10.99 17.15
C PRO A 52 -1.37 11.57 17.39
N LYS A 53 -0.38 11.16 16.59
CA LYS A 53 0.86 11.94 16.44
C LYS A 53 0.41 13.30 15.91
N LYS A 54 0.41 14.31 16.78
CA LYS A 54 0.04 15.70 16.46
C LYS A 54 1.12 16.27 15.53
N SER A 55 1.14 15.84 14.27
CA SER A 55 1.90 16.52 13.25
C SER A 55 1.16 17.83 12.97
N LYS A 56 1.68 18.94 13.50
CA LYS A 56 1.12 20.29 13.39
C LYS A 56 0.87 20.75 11.94
N ASN A 57 1.39 20.00 10.95
CA ASN A 57 1.32 20.30 9.52
C ASN A 57 0.55 19.27 8.68
N ALA A 58 -0.17 18.32 9.29
CA ALA A 58 -0.98 17.37 8.52
C ALA A 58 -2.27 18.03 8.01
N GLY A 59 -2.25 18.46 6.76
CA GLY A 59 -3.42 18.98 6.06
C GLY A 59 -4.51 17.92 5.81
N VAL A 60 -5.62 18.36 5.25
CA VAL A 60 -6.81 17.54 4.91
C VAL A 60 -6.47 16.44 3.87
N VAL A 61 -5.60 16.77 2.92
CA VAL A 61 -5.11 15.88 1.86
C VAL A 61 -3.66 15.50 2.16
N LYS A 62 -3.40 14.19 2.30
CA LYS A 62 -2.06 13.64 2.52
C LYS A 62 -1.24 13.68 1.24
N GLN A 63 -1.73 13.03 0.19
CA GLN A 63 -1.04 12.89 -1.09
C GLN A 63 -2.00 13.09 -2.27
N ALA A 64 -1.48 13.61 -3.37
CA ALA A 64 -2.15 13.54 -4.67
C ALA A 64 -1.15 13.09 -5.72
N LYS A 65 -1.58 12.26 -6.67
CA LYS A 65 -0.73 11.74 -7.74
C LYS A 65 -1.52 11.62 -9.04
N VAL A 66 -1.07 12.29 -10.08
CA VAL A 66 -1.57 12.09 -11.46
C VAL A 66 -0.77 10.95 -12.10
N VAL A 67 -1.45 10.01 -12.76
CA VAL A 67 -0.78 8.91 -13.46
C VAL A 67 -0.42 9.33 -14.88
N MET A 68 0.85 9.17 -15.21
CA MET A 68 1.42 9.47 -16.52
C MET A 68 1.76 8.16 -17.23
N GLU A 69 1.68 8.15 -18.55
CA GLU A 69 2.18 7.07 -19.42
C GLU A 69 3.70 7.04 -19.35
N VAL A 70 4.26 5.84 -19.27
CA VAL A 70 5.71 5.63 -19.35
C VAL A 70 6.07 5.71 -20.83
N LYS A 71 6.65 6.83 -21.30
CA LYS A 71 7.15 6.95 -22.68
C LYS A 71 8.59 6.46 -22.75
N GLY A 72 8.91 5.68 -23.79
CA GLY A 72 10.26 5.18 -24.06
C GLY A 72 11.25 6.19 -24.67
N SER A 73 10.91 7.48 -24.81
CA SER A 73 11.77 8.43 -25.56
C SER A 73 11.58 9.93 -25.25
N GLY A 74 10.95 10.33 -24.14
CA GLY A 74 10.80 11.77 -23.82
C GLY A 74 10.64 12.05 -22.33
N GLU A 75 11.21 13.17 -21.86
CA GLU A 75 11.33 13.53 -20.43
C GLU A 75 9.99 13.68 -19.69
N VAL A 76 8.88 13.97 -20.38
CA VAL A 76 7.56 14.10 -19.76
C VAL A 76 6.53 13.25 -20.51
N GLY A 77 6.09 12.16 -19.88
CA GLY A 77 5.06 11.26 -20.40
C GLY A 77 3.68 11.94 -20.55
N ARG A 78 2.81 11.43 -21.42
CA ARG A 78 1.42 11.92 -21.56
C ARG A 78 0.60 11.50 -20.33
N SER A 79 -0.34 12.32 -19.86
CA SER A 79 -1.23 11.90 -18.76
C SER A 79 -2.20 10.80 -19.21
N ARG A 80 -2.43 9.80 -18.35
CA ARG A 80 -3.44 8.74 -18.57
C ARG A 80 -4.87 9.20 -18.32
N GLY A 81 -5.08 10.46 -17.91
CA GLY A 81 -6.41 11.01 -17.68
C GLY A 81 -7.04 10.68 -16.31
N TYR A 82 -6.28 10.07 -15.39
CA TYR A 82 -6.74 9.82 -14.03
C TYR A 82 -5.64 10.09 -12.99
N GLY A 83 -6.06 10.27 -11.73
CA GLY A 83 -5.18 10.50 -10.60
C GLY A 83 -5.84 10.06 -9.30
N PHE A 84 -5.03 9.99 -8.25
CA PHE A 84 -5.45 9.57 -6.92
C PHE A 84 -5.27 10.70 -5.92
N ILE A 85 -6.22 10.84 -5.00
CA ILE A 85 -6.17 11.75 -3.87
C ILE A 85 -6.30 10.91 -2.59
N GLU A 86 -5.31 10.99 -1.71
CA GLU A 86 -5.36 10.38 -0.39
C GLU A 86 -5.77 11.43 0.64
N PHE A 87 -6.94 11.24 1.24
CA PHE A 87 -7.42 12.06 2.35
C PHE A 87 -6.96 11.53 3.70
N ARG A 88 -7.00 12.39 4.72
CA ARG A 88 -6.64 12.03 6.10
C ARG A 88 -7.54 10.92 6.67
N ASP A 89 -8.85 11.08 6.50
CA ASP A 89 -9.88 10.18 7.04
C ASP A 89 -10.95 9.90 5.96
N HIS A 90 -11.67 8.78 6.11
CA HIS A 90 -12.73 8.39 5.20
C HIS A 90 -13.89 9.42 5.15
N LYS A 91 -14.23 10.04 6.30
CA LYS A 91 -15.22 11.13 6.38
C LYS A 91 -14.90 12.27 5.41
N VAL A 92 -13.64 12.69 5.40
CA VAL A 92 -13.17 13.79 4.55
C VAL A 92 -13.21 13.37 3.09
N ALA A 93 -12.86 12.12 2.79
CA ALA A 93 -12.97 11.57 1.44
C ALA A 93 -14.43 11.55 0.94
N LEU A 94 -15.41 11.24 1.79
CA LEU A 94 -16.83 11.31 1.45
C LEU A 94 -17.27 12.75 1.12
N MET A 95 -16.83 13.74 1.90
CA MET A 95 -17.10 15.16 1.61
C MET A 95 -16.53 15.55 0.24
N GLY A 96 -15.26 15.18 0.00
CA GLY A 96 -14.59 15.41 -1.27
C GLY A 96 -15.30 14.74 -2.45
N LEU A 97 -15.69 13.48 -2.30
CA LEU A 97 -16.44 12.71 -3.32
C LEU A 97 -17.75 13.40 -3.69
N ARG A 98 -18.56 13.78 -2.70
CA ARG A 98 -19.86 14.42 -2.92
C ARG A 98 -19.73 15.75 -3.68
N TRP A 99 -18.66 16.50 -3.46
CA TRP A 99 -18.42 17.78 -4.14
C TRP A 99 -17.72 17.64 -5.49
N LEU A 100 -16.69 16.82 -5.58
CA LEU A 100 -15.88 16.67 -6.79
C LEU A 100 -16.59 15.89 -7.89
N ASN A 101 -17.53 15.01 -7.56
CA ASN A 101 -18.20 14.21 -8.56
C ASN A 101 -19.08 15.10 -9.47
N ALA A 102 -18.92 14.95 -10.79
CA ALA A 102 -19.50 15.81 -11.82
C ALA A 102 -19.11 17.30 -11.74
N HIS A 103 -18.11 17.66 -10.92
CA HIS A 103 -17.57 19.01 -10.87
C HIS A 103 -16.88 19.36 -12.19
N GLU A 104 -17.21 20.52 -12.74
CA GLU A 104 -16.58 21.04 -13.94
C GLU A 104 -15.32 21.81 -13.57
N VAL A 105 -14.17 21.25 -13.94
CA VAL A 105 -12.88 21.84 -13.65
C VAL A 105 -12.65 23.01 -14.61
N GLY A 106 -12.63 24.20 -14.04
CA GLY A 106 -12.35 25.44 -14.75
C GLY A 106 -10.87 25.60 -15.08
N ILE A 107 -10.56 26.53 -15.99
CA ILE A 107 -9.18 26.83 -16.42
C ILE A 107 -8.34 27.29 -15.22
N GLU A 108 -8.91 28.10 -14.33
CA GLU A 108 -8.25 28.58 -13.12
C GLU A 108 -7.75 27.43 -12.23
N GLU A 109 -8.59 26.42 -12.02
CA GLU A 109 -8.25 25.24 -11.21
C GLU A 109 -7.21 24.34 -11.88
N ILE A 110 -7.14 24.36 -13.22
CA ILE A 110 -6.11 23.64 -13.97
C ILE A 110 -4.76 24.33 -13.83
N LEU A 111 -4.75 25.67 -13.82
CA LEU A 111 -3.55 26.51 -13.74
C LEU A 111 -3.04 26.70 -12.31
N GLU A 112 -3.84 26.35 -11.30
CA GLU A 112 -3.47 26.47 -9.90
C GLU A 112 -2.20 25.67 -9.57
N GLY A 113 -1.16 26.34 -9.11
CA GLY A 113 0.10 25.70 -8.72
C GLY A 113 0.97 25.24 -9.90
N LEU A 114 0.75 25.78 -11.10
CA LEU A 114 1.71 25.74 -12.21
C LEU A 114 2.65 26.95 -12.16
N ASN A 115 3.89 26.74 -12.57
CA ASN A 115 4.85 27.84 -12.82
C ASN A 115 4.54 28.54 -14.15
N ASP A 116 5.10 29.73 -14.39
CA ASP A 116 4.81 30.52 -15.61
C ASP A 116 5.19 29.79 -16.91
N GLU A 117 6.24 28.98 -16.89
CA GLU A 117 6.65 28.13 -18.03
C GLU A 117 5.66 26.97 -18.26
N GLU A 118 5.22 26.31 -17.18
CA GLU A 118 4.22 25.23 -17.25
C GLU A 118 2.86 25.76 -17.70
N ARG A 119 2.51 26.99 -17.31
CA ARG A 119 1.29 27.67 -17.72
C ARG A 119 1.26 27.88 -19.23
N LYS A 120 2.34 28.42 -19.81
CA LYS A 120 2.47 28.59 -21.26
C LYS A 120 2.36 27.25 -22.01
N LEU A 121 2.98 26.19 -21.49
CA LEU A 121 2.86 24.85 -22.06
C LEU A 121 1.42 24.31 -21.98
N ALA A 122 0.72 24.57 -20.87
CA ALA A 122 -0.68 24.17 -20.71
C ALA A 122 -1.61 24.92 -21.66
N GLU A 123 -1.38 26.22 -21.88
CA GLU A 123 -2.12 27.02 -22.85
C GLU A 123 -1.91 26.51 -24.28
N LEU A 124 -0.66 26.18 -24.64
CA LEU A 124 -0.31 25.68 -25.97
C LEU A 124 -0.86 24.26 -26.24
N THR A 125 -1.03 23.45 -25.21
CA THR A 125 -1.61 22.09 -25.31
C THR A 125 -3.15 22.06 -25.27
N GLY A 126 -3.79 23.20 -25.02
CA GLY A 126 -5.25 23.34 -25.00
C GLY A 126 -5.88 23.12 -23.62
N LEU A 127 -6.49 24.17 -23.07
CA LEU A 127 -7.19 24.17 -21.79
C LEU A 127 -8.69 23.95 -21.97
N ASN A 128 -9.08 22.69 -22.14
CA ASN A 128 -10.50 22.33 -22.22
C ASN A 128 -11.08 22.11 -20.82
N LYS A 129 -12.28 22.66 -20.58
CA LYS A 129 -13.09 22.34 -19.40
C LYS A 129 -13.43 20.85 -19.41
N ARG A 130 -13.39 20.20 -18.25
CA ARG A 130 -13.64 18.76 -18.11
C ARG A 130 -14.46 18.51 -16.85
N LYS A 131 -15.41 17.57 -16.93
CA LYS A 131 -16.12 17.07 -15.75
C LYS A 131 -15.37 15.91 -15.13
N LEU A 132 -15.25 15.92 -13.81
CA LEU A 132 -14.62 14.83 -13.08
C LEU A 132 -15.62 13.71 -12.82
N ILE A 133 -15.13 12.48 -12.95
CA ILE A 133 -15.76 11.29 -12.41
C ILE A 133 -14.92 10.89 -11.21
N VAL A 134 -15.53 10.82 -10.04
CA VAL A 134 -14.83 10.53 -8.80
C VAL A 134 -15.46 9.32 -8.14
N GLU A 135 -14.61 8.38 -7.74
CA GLU A 135 -14.99 7.15 -7.08
C GLU A 135 -13.97 6.79 -6.00
N PHE A 136 -14.36 5.89 -5.09
CA PHE A 136 -13.40 5.33 -4.15
C PHE A 136 -12.47 4.36 -4.87
N ALA A 137 -11.16 4.56 -4.69
CA ALA A 137 -10.17 3.60 -5.17
C ALA A 137 -10.37 2.26 -4.46
N VAL A 138 -10.80 1.24 -5.20
CA VAL A 138 -10.94 -0.12 -4.69
C VAL A 138 -9.61 -0.84 -4.89
N GLU A 139 -8.92 -1.17 -3.80
CA GLU A 139 -7.71 -1.99 -3.85
C GLU A 139 -8.06 -3.48 -3.72
N ASN A 140 -7.32 -4.34 -4.42
CA ASN A 140 -7.49 -5.78 -4.27
C ASN A 140 -7.15 -6.22 -2.84
N SER A 141 -8.12 -6.83 -2.15
CA SER A 141 -8.00 -7.25 -0.74
C SER A 141 -6.79 -8.16 -0.49
N GLN A 142 -6.40 -9.00 -1.45
CA GLN A 142 -5.24 -9.87 -1.33
C GLN A 142 -3.91 -9.08 -1.43
N VAL A 143 -3.89 -8.00 -2.20
CA VAL A 143 -2.72 -7.11 -2.28
C VAL A 143 -2.57 -6.32 -0.98
N VAL A 144 -3.69 -5.85 -0.42
CA VAL A 144 -3.72 -5.14 0.87
C VAL A 144 -3.20 -6.04 2.00
N LYS A 145 -3.73 -7.26 2.13
CA LYS A 145 -3.28 -8.25 3.14
C LYS A 145 -1.79 -8.52 3.02
N ARG A 146 -1.31 -8.85 1.81
CA ARG A 146 0.13 -9.08 1.56
C ARG A 146 1.00 -7.86 1.91
N ARG A 147 0.54 -6.63 1.64
CA ARG A 147 1.30 -5.42 2.01
C ARG A 147 1.35 -5.25 3.53
N ARG A 148 0.24 -5.48 4.24
CA ARG A 148 0.20 -5.43 5.71
C ARG A 148 1.09 -6.49 6.33
N ASP A 149 1.02 -7.73 5.85
CA ASP A 149 1.85 -8.83 6.35
C ASP A 149 3.33 -8.53 6.17
N LYS A 150 3.72 -7.95 5.02
CA LYS A 150 5.11 -7.50 4.78
C LYS A 150 5.56 -6.41 5.76
N VAL A 151 4.71 -5.41 6.03
CA VAL A 151 5.03 -4.35 7.00
C VAL A 151 5.14 -4.91 8.41
N TYR A 152 4.22 -5.80 8.80
CA TYR A 152 4.24 -6.48 10.09
C TYR A 152 5.50 -7.34 10.27
N GLN A 153 5.88 -8.12 9.24
CA GLN A 153 7.13 -8.89 9.23
C GLN A 153 8.35 -7.99 9.35
N ALA A 154 8.42 -6.89 8.57
CA ALA A 154 9.54 -5.97 8.65
C ALA A 154 9.71 -5.35 10.05
N ARG A 155 8.59 -4.96 10.70
CA ARG A 155 8.62 -4.40 12.06
C ARG A 155 8.99 -5.43 13.13
N THR A 156 8.46 -6.65 13.03
CA THR A 156 8.74 -7.73 14.02
C THR A 156 10.15 -8.31 13.90
N HIS A 157 10.73 -8.31 12.70
CA HIS A 157 12.12 -8.73 12.52
C HIS A 157 13.13 -7.67 12.99
N HIS A 158 12.81 -6.38 12.96
CA HIS A 158 13.72 -5.34 13.42
C HIS A 158 13.87 -5.28 14.95
N GLY A 159 12.85 -5.73 15.71
CA GLY A 159 12.89 -5.74 17.17
C GLY A 159 13.61 -6.94 17.82
N LYS A 160 14.12 -7.90 17.02
CA LYS A 160 14.82 -9.09 17.55
C LYS A 160 16.35 -9.00 17.49
N ASP A 161 16.91 -8.11 16.66
CA ASP A 161 18.38 -8.00 16.52
C ASP A 161 19.00 -6.96 17.48
N GLU A 162 18.21 -6.07 18.10
CA GLU A 162 18.74 -5.02 19.01
C GLU A 162 18.70 -5.39 20.52
N GLY A 163 18.28 -6.61 20.87
CA GLY A 163 18.08 -7.03 22.26
C GLY A 163 18.96 -8.18 22.77
N GLU A 164 19.85 -8.75 21.95
CA GLU A 164 20.68 -9.91 22.33
C GLU A 164 22.18 -9.59 22.22
N GLU A 165 22.62 -8.47 22.78
CA GLU A 165 24.04 -8.22 23.05
C GLU A 165 24.36 -8.43 24.54
N ASN A 166 23.92 -9.57 25.09
CA ASN A 166 24.56 -10.16 26.27
C ASN A 166 24.18 -11.63 26.45
N GLY A 167 25.16 -12.51 26.25
CA GLY A 167 25.13 -13.85 26.84
C GLY A 167 24.87 -15.02 25.90
N SER A 168 25.98 -15.65 25.50
CA SER A 168 26.11 -17.09 25.21
C SER A 168 25.76 -17.61 23.81
N ARG A 169 26.82 -18.07 23.14
CA ARG A 169 26.80 -18.99 22.00
C ARG A 169 25.87 -20.18 22.29
N LYS A 170 24.81 -20.37 21.50
CA LYS A 170 24.29 -21.72 21.25
C LYS A 170 23.66 -21.84 19.86
N ARG A 171 24.45 -22.37 18.92
CA ARG A 171 23.92 -23.03 17.72
C ARG A 171 22.96 -24.14 18.16
N ARG A 172 21.67 -23.98 17.90
CA ARG A 172 20.68 -25.07 17.80
C ARG A 172 19.90 -24.81 16.52
N SER A 173 20.30 -25.46 15.43
CA SER A 173 19.88 -26.83 15.08
C SER A 173 18.38 -26.95 15.11
N TYR A 174 17.83 -26.86 13.91
CA TYR A 174 16.46 -27.07 13.52
C TYR A 174 16.12 -28.55 13.74
N ASP A 175 15.52 -28.85 14.88
CA ASP A 175 14.68 -30.03 15.01
C ASP A 175 13.53 -29.71 15.97
N ASP A 176 12.44 -30.43 15.75
CA ASP A 176 11.24 -30.51 16.56
C ASP A 176 10.14 -29.47 16.28
N ARG A 177 9.34 -29.75 15.24
CA ARG A 177 7.88 -29.92 15.38
C ARG A 177 7.35 -30.84 14.27
N LYS A 178 7.24 -32.12 14.56
CA LYS A 178 6.27 -33.00 13.90
C LYS A 178 5.64 -33.95 14.91
N ALA A 179 4.47 -33.58 15.43
CA ALA A 179 3.56 -34.54 16.06
C ALA A 179 2.13 -33.99 16.07
N ASP A 180 1.41 -34.16 14.94
CA ASP A 180 0.05 -34.68 15.00
C ASP A 180 -0.41 -35.22 13.63
N LYS A 181 -0.27 -36.54 13.45
CA LYS A 181 -1.15 -37.41 12.64
C LYS A 181 -0.61 -38.84 12.68
N LYS A 182 -1.38 -39.68 13.39
CA LYS A 182 -1.68 -41.11 13.17
C LYS A 182 -0.67 -41.93 12.34
N GLN A 183 -0.26 -43.09 12.83
CA GLN A 183 -0.87 -44.40 12.48
C GLN A 183 -0.08 -45.57 13.07
N LYS A 184 -0.82 -46.57 13.56
CA LYS A 184 -0.39 -47.92 14.00
C LYS A 184 0.70 -48.54 13.10
N ARG A 185 1.70 -49.21 13.72
CA ARG A 185 1.93 -50.67 13.60
C ARG A 185 3.25 -51.12 14.27
N ASN A 186 3.07 -52.05 15.21
CA ASN A 186 3.86 -53.20 15.64
C ASN A 186 5.39 -53.20 15.68
N ASP A 187 5.85 -53.73 16.82
CA ASP A 187 7.18 -54.16 17.22
C ASP A 187 7.86 -55.14 16.25
N LYS A 188 9.17 -54.95 16.05
CA LYS A 188 10.22 -55.98 16.15
C LYS A 188 11.62 -55.37 15.98
N ALA A 189 12.55 -55.86 16.80
CA ALA A 189 13.95 -55.43 16.92
C ALA A 189 14.87 -56.01 15.81
N PRO A 190 16.21 -55.84 15.86
CA PRO A 190 17.01 -55.10 14.89
C PRO A 190 17.83 -55.99 13.92
N THR A 191 18.16 -55.50 12.72
CA THR A 191 19.08 -56.19 11.78
C THR A 191 19.80 -55.20 10.83
N PRO A 192 20.95 -55.57 10.21
CA PRO A 192 22.11 -54.70 10.04
C PRO A 192 22.12 -53.82 8.78
N GLN A 193 22.98 -52.81 8.84
CA GLN A 193 23.22 -51.76 7.84
C GLN A 193 23.36 -52.29 6.40
N ALA A 194 22.45 -51.85 5.52
CA ALA A 194 22.57 -52.04 4.07
C ALA A 194 23.49 -50.96 3.46
N LYS A 195 24.53 -51.39 2.75
CA LYS A 195 25.48 -50.53 2.04
C LYS A 195 24.77 -49.67 0.97
N PRO A 196 25.14 -48.38 0.80
CA PRO A 196 24.51 -47.50 -0.17
C PRO A 196 24.85 -47.90 -1.61
N LYS A 197 23.83 -48.15 -2.44
CA LYS A 197 23.91 -48.62 -3.85
C LYS A 197 24.56 -47.66 -4.86
N SER A 198 25.08 -46.50 -4.43
CA SER A 198 25.56 -45.46 -5.35
C SER A 198 27.05 -45.13 -5.24
N GLY A 199 27.83 -45.87 -4.45
CA GLY A 199 29.29 -45.69 -4.32
C GLY A 199 29.78 -44.32 -3.83
N LEU A 200 28.85 -43.43 -3.43
CA LEU A 200 29.11 -42.05 -3.06
C LEU A 200 28.71 -41.83 -1.60
N SER A 201 29.57 -41.15 -0.85
CA SER A 201 29.29 -40.74 0.53
C SER A 201 28.11 -39.77 0.58
N ASP A 202 27.41 -39.76 1.72
CA ASP A 202 26.18 -38.98 1.86
C ASP A 202 26.43 -37.45 1.81
N ASP A 203 27.62 -37.00 2.20
CA ASP A 203 28.07 -35.61 2.03
C ASP A 203 28.14 -35.22 0.54
N VAL A 204 28.65 -36.10 -0.31
CA VAL A 204 28.75 -35.83 -1.76
C VAL A 204 27.35 -35.76 -2.39
N LYS A 205 26.39 -36.57 -1.92
CA LYS A 205 24.99 -36.50 -2.36
C LYS A 205 24.32 -35.19 -1.96
N GLN A 206 24.56 -34.71 -0.74
CA GLN A 206 24.05 -33.42 -0.30
C GLN A 206 24.60 -32.27 -1.15
N ILE A 207 25.90 -32.28 -1.45
CA ILE A 207 26.54 -31.27 -2.31
C ILE A 207 25.95 -31.28 -3.72
N ILE A 208 25.72 -32.46 -4.31
CA ILE A 208 25.09 -32.60 -5.63
C ILE A 208 23.65 -32.07 -5.62
N GLY A 209 22.87 -32.37 -4.57
CA GLY A 209 21.52 -31.85 -4.37
C GLY A 209 21.49 -30.32 -4.29
N ALA A 210 22.40 -29.73 -3.51
CA ALA A 210 22.54 -28.27 -3.39
C ALA A 210 22.91 -27.61 -4.73
N LYS A 211 23.85 -28.20 -5.49
CA LYS A 211 24.24 -27.70 -6.83
C LYS A 211 23.08 -27.79 -7.83
N ARG A 212 22.29 -28.86 -7.83
CA ARG A 212 21.11 -29.02 -8.71
C ARG A 212 20.03 -27.98 -8.42
N ARG A 213 19.75 -27.70 -7.14
CA ARG A 213 18.80 -26.65 -6.73
C ARG A 213 19.23 -25.27 -7.21
N LYS A 214 20.53 -24.95 -7.09
CA LYS A 214 21.09 -23.66 -7.49
C LYS A 214 21.04 -23.42 -9.00
N ARG A 215 21.07 -24.49 -9.81
CA ARG A 215 20.89 -24.42 -11.27
C ARG A 215 19.43 -24.26 -11.70
N LYS A 216 18.47 -24.85 -10.98
CA LYS A 216 17.04 -24.71 -11.30
C LYS A 216 16.44 -23.33 -11.02
N GLY A 217 17.09 -22.51 -10.19
CA GLY A 217 16.65 -21.12 -9.91
C GLY A 217 17.20 -20.07 -10.88
N LYS A 218 17.77 -20.48 -12.02
CA LYS A 218 18.39 -19.58 -13.01
C LYS A 218 17.72 -19.62 -14.40
N ASN A 219 16.54 -20.24 -14.52
CA ASN A 219 15.65 -20.13 -15.66
C ASN A 219 14.35 -19.46 -15.21
#